data_AF-A0A0Q4ZLU4-F1
#
_entry.id   AF-A0A0Q4ZLU4-F1
#
_cell.length_a   1.000
_cell.length_b   1.000
_cell.length_c   1.000
_cell.angle_alpha   90.00
_cell.angle_beta   90.00
_cell.angle_gamma   90.00
#
_symmetry.space_group_name_H-M   'P 1'
#
loop_
_entity.id
_entity.type
_entity.pdbx_description
1 polymer ?
#
loop_
_entity_poly.entity_id
_entity_poly.type
_entity_poly.pdbx_seq_one_letter_code
_entity_poly.pdbx_strand_id
1 'polypeptide(L)'
;MPEDTQKLGILIGLYELAISRLFETVPKGDEAKRLFVDDVRQLLDSTNELQPHSPAAQTYEALLRRLGAAPPDAAGGLGVVPTPEQGLPPSGSGQ
;
A
#
# COMPACT_ATOMS: atom_id res chain seq x y z
N MET A 1 -22.22 10.51 -3.69
CA MET A 1 -22.11 9.05 -3.51
C MET A 1 -21.43 8.36 -4.69
N PRO A 2 -21.99 8.29 -5.93
CA PRO A 2 -21.30 7.64 -7.06
C PRO A 2 -20.12 8.44 -7.64
N GLU A 3 -20.20 9.78 -7.63
CA GLU A 3 -19.11 10.65 -8.10
C GLU A 3 -17.87 10.60 -7.20
N ASP A 4 -18.05 10.46 -5.89
CA ASP A 4 -16.96 10.36 -4.91
C ASP A 4 -16.19 9.05 -5.09
N THR A 5 -16.91 7.94 -5.32
CA THR A 5 -16.30 6.63 -5.63
C THR A 5 -15.53 6.65 -6.94
N GLN A 6 -16.03 7.35 -7.97
CA GLN A 6 -15.34 7.50 -9.24
C GLN A 6 -14.05 8.33 -9.11
N LYS A 7 -14.10 9.45 -8.38
CA LYS A 7 -12.91 10.27 -8.08
C LYS A 7 -11.87 9.47 -7.29
N LEU A 8 -12.30 8.67 -6.32
CA LEU A 8 -11.42 7.79 -5.56
C LEU A 8 -10.73 6.76 -6.47
N GLY A 9 -11.48 6.14 -7.38
CA GLY A 9 -10.92 5.20 -8.36
C GLY A 9 -9.86 5.82 -9.27
N ILE A 10 -10.08 7.06 -9.73
CA ILE A 10 -9.12 7.81 -10.54
C ILE A 10 -7.84 8.10 -9.73
N LEU A 11 -7.99 8.54 -8.48
CA LEU A 11 -6.84 8.83 -7.61
C LEU A 11 -6.02 7.58 -7.31
N ILE A 12 -6.69 6.45 -7.06
CA ILE A 12 -6.03 5.15 -6.85
C ILE A 12 -5.24 4.76 -8.10
N GLY A 13 -5.85 4.84 -9.30
CA GLY A 13 -5.17 4.53 -10.55
C GLY A 13 -3.97 5.44 -10.85
N LEU A 14 -4.08 6.73 -10.54
CA LEU A 14 -2.98 7.68 -10.68
C LEU A 14 -1.82 7.33 -9.72
N TYR A 15 -2.15 6.93 -8.49
CA TYR A 15 -1.17 6.55 -7.47
C TYR A 15 -0.41 5.27 -7.87
N GLU A 16 -1.10 4.28 -8.41
CA GLU A 16 -0.50 3.03 -8.91
C GLU A 16 0.44 3.28 -10.09
N LEU A 17 0.04 4.17 -11.00
CA LEU A 17 0.90 4.59 -12.11
C LEU A 17 2.14 5.35 -11.61
N ALA A 18 1.97 6.26 -10.65
CA ALA A 18 3.08 7.02 -10.08
C ALA A 18 4.10 6.12 -9.38
N ILE A 19 3.66 5.14 -8.60
CA ILE A 19 4.55 4.15 -7.95
C ILE A 19 5.31 3.33 -8.99
N SER A 20 4.64 2.88 -10.06
CA SER A 20 5.27 2.08 -11.11
C SER A 20 6.33 2.87 -11.88
N ARG A 21 6.09 4.17 -12.10
CA ARG A 21 6.98 5.09 -12.82
C ARG A 21 8.05 5.74 -11.93
N LEU A 22 7.94 5.60 -10.60
CA LEU A 22 8.78 6.33 -9.62
C LEU A 22 10.28 6.15 -9.87
N PHE A 23 10.67 4.96 -10.31
CA PHE A 23 12.06 4.61 -10.55
C PHE A 23 12.48 4.76 -12.02
N GLU A 24 11.55 4.69 -12.96
CA GLU A 24 11.87 4.66 -14.40
C GLU A 24 12.52 5.95 -14.92
N THR A 25 12.21 7.08 -14.30
CA THR A 25 12.72 8.40 -14.74
C THR A 25 14.05 8.78 -14.08
N VAL A 26 14.57 7.94 -13.19
CA VAL A 26 15.75 8.21 -12.36
C VAL A 26 16.95 7.42 -12.90
N PRO A 27 18.14 8.05 -13.05
CA PRO A 27 19.37 7.32 -13.34
C PRO A 27 19.62 6.24 -12.28
N LYS A 28 19.86 4.99 -12.70
CA LYS A 28 19.94 3.80 -11.81
C LYS A 28 18.64 3.45 -11.08
N GLY A 29 17.51 3.85 -11.64
CA GLY A 29 16.17 3.53 -11.13
C GLY A 29 15.93 2.06 -10.82
N ASP A 30 16.37 1.16 -11.70
CA ASP A 30 16.21 -0.29 -11.49
C ASP A 30 16.96 -0.82 -10.26
N GLU A 31 18.14 -0.26 -9.97
CA GLU A 31 18.93 -0.60 -8.79
C GLU A 31 18.26 -0.05 -7.53
N ALA A 32 17.81 1.20 -7.57
CA ALA A 32 17.05 1.82 -6.48
C ALA A 32 15.74 1.07 -6.20
N LYS A 33 15.04 0.61 -7.26
CA LYS A 33 13.83 -0.21 -7.15
C LYS A 33 14.12 -1.54 -6.47
N ARG A 34 15.22 -2.21 -6.83
CA ARG A 34 15.61 -3.47 -6.18
C ARG A 34 15.90 -3.28 -4.69
N LEU A 35 16.71 -2.29 -4.34
CA LEU A 35 17.02 -1.97 -2.94
C LEU A 35 15.76 -1.66 -2.15
N PHE A 36 14.88 -0.82 -2.70
CA PHE A 36 13.60 -0.49 -2.06
C PHE A 36 12.70 -1.72 -1.86
N VAL A 37 12.65 -2.62 -2.85
CA VAL A 37 11.91 -3.88 -2.73
C VAL A 37 12.47 -4.75 -1.61
N ASP A 38 13.79 -4.84 -1.48
CA ASP A 38 14.43 -5.63 -0.43
C ASP A 38 14.18 -5.02 0.96
N ASP A 39 14.25 -3.69 1.10
CA ASP A 39 13.92 -2.98 2.34
C ASP A 39 12.46 -3.23 2.77
N VAL A 40 11.52 -3.18 1.83
CA VAL A 40 10.10 -3.42 2.10
C VAL A 40 9.84 -4.89 2.47
N ARG A 41 10.57 -5.84 1.88
CA ARG A 41 10.49 -7.26 2.29
C ARG A 41 10.99 -7.46 3.71
N GLN A 42 12.14 -6.90 4.05
CA GLN A 42 12.67 -6.97 5.42
C GLN A 42 11.72 -6.35 6.44
N LEU A 43 11.08 -5.24 6.07
CA LEU A 43 10.06 -4.61 6.91
C LEU A 43 8.82 -5.49 7.06
N LEU A 44 8.35 -6.13 5.99
CA LEU A 44 7.24 -7.08 6.03
C LEU A 44 7.56 -8.27 6.94
N ASP A 45 8.76 -8.85 6.82
CA ASP A 45 9.18 -9.98 7.65
C ASP A 45 9.20 -9.58 9.13
N SER A 46 9.86 -8.46 9.45
CA SER A 46 9.90 -7.92 10.82
C SER A 46 8.50 -7.60 11.37
N THR A 47 7.60 -7.10 10.52
CA THR A 47 6.22 -6.80 10.90
C THR A 47 5.44 -8.08 11.16
N ASN A 48 5.63 -9.13 10.35
CA ASN A 48 4.96 -10.41 10.53
C ASN A 48 5.46 -11.16 11.77
N GLU A 49 6.73 -11.02 12.15
CA GLU A 49 7.26 -11.57 13.40
C GLU A 49 6.59 -10.97 14.64
N LEU A 50 6.27 -9.67 14.61
CA LEU A 50 5.65 -8.96 15.73
C LEU A 50 4.11 -9.03 15.71
N GLN A 51 3.52 -8.90 14.53
CA GLN A 51 2.09 -8.72 14.30
C GLN A 51 1.66 -9.37 12.98
N PRO A 52 1.53 -10.71 12.95
CA PRO A 52 1.11 -11.43 11.77
C PRO A 52 -0.29 -10.99 11.32
N HIS A 53 -0.48 -10.86 10.01
CA HIS A 53 -1.73 -10.44 9.35
C HIS A 53 -2.25 -9.05 9.73
N SER A 54 -1.39 -8.19 10.30
CA SER A 54 -1.75 -6.82 10.60
C SER A 54 -2.11 -6.01 9.34
N PRO A 55 -2.89 -4.93 9.46
CA PRO A 55 -3.16 -4.01 8.34
C PRO A 55 -1.87 -3.44 7.72
N ALA A 56 -0.81 -3.30 8.53
CA ALA A 56 0.51 -2.86 8.06
C ALA A 56 1.16 -3.92 7.15
N ALA A 57 1.16 -5.19 7.56
CA ALA A 57 1.66 -6.29 6.73
C ALA A 57 0.93 -6.37 5.38
N GLN A 58 -0.41 -6.27 5.39
CA GLN A 58 -1.22 -6.25 4.16
C GLN A 58 -0.88 -5.07 3.25
N THR A 59 -0.53 -3.91 3.83
CA THR A 59 -0.11 -2.72 3.09
C THR A 59 1.23 -2.95 2.38
N TYR A 60 2.20 -3.57 3.06
CA TYR A 60 3.51 -3.89 2.47
C TYR A 60 3.40 -4.97 1.38
N GLU A 61 2.58 -5.99 1.58
CA GLU A 61 2.28 -6.99 0.55
C GLU A 61 1.65 -6.37 -0.70
N ALA A 62 0.66 -5.48 -0.53
CA ALA A 62 0.04 -4.76 -1.64
C ALA A 62 1.05 -3.86 -2.37
N LEU A 63 1.95 -3.20 -1.64
CA LEU A 63 3.02 -2.39 -2.22
C LEU A 63 3.99 -3.24 -3.04
N LEU A 64 4.47 -4.36 -2.50
CA LEU A 64 5.34 -5.29 -3.22
C LEU A 64 4.68 -5.83 -4.49
N ARG A 65 3.38 -6.12 -4.45
CA ARG A 65 2.61 -6.54 -5.63
C ARG A 65 2.57 -5.47 -6.71
N ARG A 66 2.32 -4.21 -6.33
CA ARG A 66 2.32 -3.07 -7.25
C ARG A 66 3.69 -2.81 -7.87
N LEU A 67 4.77 -3.08 -7.13
CA LEU A 67 6.14 -2.99 -7.65
C LEU A 67 6.53 -4.15 -8.57
N GLY A 68 5.69 -5.19 -8.70
CA GLY A 68 5.98 -6.42 -9.43
C GLY A 68 6.93 -7.36 -8.69
N ALA A 69 7.03 -7.23 -7.37
CA ALA A 69 7.94 -7.97 -6.50
C ALA A 69 7.25 -9.00 -5.58
N ALA A 70 5.93 -9.15 -5.70
CA ALA A 70 5.17 -10.18 -4.97
C ALA A 70 5.44 -11.59 -5.53
N PRO A 71 5.46 -12.63 -4.67
CA PRO A 71 5.58 -14.01 -5.12
C PRO A 71 4.37 -14.41 -5.99
N PRO A 72 4.57 -15.31 -6.97
CA PRO A 72 3.55 -15.67 -7.96
C PRO A 72 2.29 -16.34 -7.36
N ASP A 73 2.37 -16.82 -6.11
CA ASP A 73 1.27 -17.45 -5.38
C ASP A 73 0.33 -16.45 -4.67
N ALA A 74 0.59 -15.14 -4.76
CA ALA A 74 -0.26 -14.10 -4.17
C ALA A 74 -1.54 -13.85 -4.99
N ALA A 75 -2.30 -14.91 -5.28
CA ALA A 75 -3.62 -14.86 -5.87
C ALA A 75 -4.66 -14.51 -4.78
N GLY A 76 -4.81 -13.23 -4.51
CA GLY A 76 -5.85 -12.69 -3.64
C GLY A 76 -6.20 -11.28 -4.09
N GLY A 77 -7.41 -11.13 -4.61
CA GLY A 77 -7.89 -9.96 -5.36
C GLY A 77 -7.73 -8.61 -4.65
N LEU A 78 -7.95 -7.55 -5.44
CA LEU A 78 -7.94 -6.13 -5.07
C LEU A 78 -8.72 -5.87 -3.78
N GLY A 79 -8.07 -6.05 -2.64
CA GLY A 79 -8.61 -5.78 -1.31
C GLY A 79 -8.18 -4.37 -0.91
N VAL A 80 -9.10 -3.43 -1.03
CA VAL A 80 -9.07 -2.16 -0.28
C VAL A 80 -8.78 -2.50 1.18
N VAL A 81 -7.64 -2.04 1.72
CA VAL A 81 -7.40 -2.05 3.16
C VAL A 81 -8.26 -0.93 3.74
N PRO A 82 -9.31 -1.23 4.55
CA PRO A 82 -10.08 -0.18 5.18
C PRO A 82 -9.20 0.55 6.20
N THR A 83 -9.18 1.88 6.12
CA THR A 83 -8.56 2.75 7.11
C THR A 83 -9.14 2.43 8.50
N PRO A 84 -8.31 2.16 9.53
CA PRO A 84 -8.83 1.87 10.87
C PRO A 84 -9.50 3.10 11.48
N GLU A 85 -10.81 3.00 11.75
CA GLU A 85 -11.63 4.02 12.41
C GLU A 85 -11.44 4.04 13.94
N GLN A 86 -10.20 4.17 14.42
CA GLN A 86 -9.94 4.37 15.86
C GLN A 86 -9.09 5.61 16.07
N GLY A 87 -9.78 6.76 16.17
CA GLY A 87 -9.14 8.03 16.49
C GLY A 87 -10.00 9.29 16.45
N LEU A 88 -11.32 9.19 16.30
CA LEU A 88 -12.19 10.38 16.43
C LEU A 88 -12.55 10.58 17.91
N PRO A 89 -12.15 11.72 18.54
CA PRO A 89 -12.60 12.03 19.90
C PRO A 89 -14.13 12.21 19.90
N PRO A 90 -14.83 11.88 21.00
CA PRO A 90 -16.28 12.01 21.06
C PRO A 90 -16.65 13.47 20.81
N SER A 91 -17.50 13.71 19.81
CA SER A 91 -18.11 15.02 19.59
C SER A 91 -18.90 15.38 20.84
N GLY A 92 -18.32 16.27 21.66
CA GLY A 92 -19.00 16.84 22.81
C GLY A 92 -20.21 17.61 22.32
N SER A 93 -21.39 17.13 22.68
CA SER A 93 -22.65 17.85 22.53
C SER A 93 -22.58 19.11 23.40
N GLY A 94 -22.38 20.26 22.78
CA GLY A 94 -22.56 21.54 23.46
C GLY A 94 -24.03 21.72 23.83
N GLN A 95 -24.28 21.95 25.11
CA GLN A 95 -25.50 22.57 25.62
C GLN A 95 -25.07 23.73 26.53
#